data_AF-A0A2N9FBW4-F1
#
_entry.id   AF-A0A2N9FBW4-F1
#
_cell.length_a   1.000
_cell.length_b   1.000
_cell.length_c   1.000
_cell.angle_alpha   90.00
_cell.angle_beta   90.00
_cell.angle_gamma   90.00
#
_symmetry.space_group_name_H-M   'P 1'
#
loop_
_entity.id
_entity.type
_entity.pdbx_description
1 polymer ?
#
loop_
_entity_poly.entity_id
_entity_poly.type
_entity_poly.pdbx_seq_one_letter_code
_entity_poly.pdbx_strand_id
1 'polypeptide(L)'
;MGSSGSDLPQDVVEDILSRLPAKSIMRFRCVNKSIWSTLFQNPTFIAKHHSFQSQNNPTFVIKRRDDIIQKALISLHPNLDSDSGVELLNLDDMPFFKGDMKEEEQEQLDILGDRSINGIICLYNYPLRYQQPCDHHFRIVLWNPAIREFKLLPTNPVHCPSPNPHVRHEFNGFGFGYDHKSNDYKVVRIVIFWDFTPYLDWNGNGYYCPPLVEVYTLSTDSWRQIDAVLDASIDDYVRNSQFYLNGAYHWHGYIDEKPSDAIMNAIWGEYSVLNNCIAMIVSDAQDTVTEKIFDIWVMREYGVKESWTKQFVIGPLSGIQFPLGFTMNDELLMVARDGQLVSYNSNAQEIKSLQVRATQAIVYKESLVSVMGGNVIEELISYVYSGS
;
A
#
# COMPACT_ATOMS: atom_id res chain seq x y z
N MET A 1 -42.68 24.12 -32.47
CA MET A 1 -41.36 24.76 -32.22
C MET A 1 -40.97 24.40 -30.79
N GLY A 2 -39.96 23.60 -30.46
CA GLY A 2 -38.90 22.98 -31.26
C GLY A 2 -38.26 21.78 -30.52
N SER A 3 -37.62 20.93 -31.33
CA SER A 3 -36.67 19.85 -31.06
C SER A 3 -36.99 18.78 -29.99
N SER A 4 -37.63 17.70 -30.45
CA SER A 4 -37.34 16.34 -29.96
C SER A 4 -35.91 15.96 -30.37
N GLY A 5 -34.93 16.32 -29.54
CA GLY A 5 -33.57 15.82 -29.66
C GLY A 5 -33.55 14.34 -29.31
N SER A 6 -32.84 13.55 -30.11
CA SER A 6 -32.55 12.13 -29.88
C SER A 6 -31.71 11.96 -28.62
N ASP A 7 -32.35 11.83 -27.46
CA ASP A 7 -31.65 11.48 -26.23
C ASP A 7 -31.20 10.02 -26.31
N LEU A 8 -29.91 9.79 -26.06
CA LEU A 8 -29.32 8.46 -26.00
C LEU A 8 -29.95 7.66 -24.85
N PRO A 9 -30.22 6.35 -25.02
CA PRO A 9 -30.64 5.48 -23.92
C PRO A 9 -29.66 5.52 -22.74
N GLN A 10 -30.19 5.42 -21.51
CA GLN A 10 -29.39 5.55 -20.28
C GLN A 10 -28.25 4.52 -20.20
N ASP A 11 -28.52 3.27 -20.57
CA ASP A 11 -27.56 2.18 -20.62
C ASP A 11 -26.39 2.46 -21.58
N VAL A 12 -26.68 3.09 -22.73
CA VAL A 12 -25.66 3.51 -23.71
C VAL A 12 -24.81 4.64 -23.13
N VAL A 13 -25.41 5.61 -22.44
CA VAL A 13 -24.69 6.68 -21.76
C VAL A 13 -23.78 6.11 -20.67
N GLU A 14 -24.28 5.20 -19.84
CA GLU A 14 -23.50 4.53 -18.80
C GLU A 14 -22.34 3.72 -19.40
N ASP A 15 -22.55 3.02 -20.52
CA ASP A 15 -21.48 2.32 -21.22
C ASP A 15 -20.39 3.26 -21.72
N ILE A 16 -20.76 4.36 -22.38
CA ILE A 16 -19.81 5.37 -22.86
C ILE A 16 -19.01 5.95 -21.70
N LEU A 17 -19.68 6.36 -20.62
CA LEU A 17 -19.03 6.99 -19.48
C LEU A 17 -18.13 6.01 -18.72
N SER A 18 -18.50 4.73 -18.61
CA SER A 18 -17.69 3.72 -17.91
C SER A 18 -16.32 3.47 -18.56
N ARG A 19 -16.14 3.87 -19.83
CA ARG A 19 -14.85 3.75 -20.56
C ARG A 19 -13.96 4.97 -20.40
N LEU A 20 -14.49 6.08 -19.88
CA LEU A 20 -13.72 7.32 -19.72
C LEU A 20 -12.84 7.28 -18.46
N PRO A 21 -11.69 7.98 -18.45
CA PRO A 21 -10.91 8.19 -17.23
C PRO A 21 -11.74 8.87 -16.15
N ALA A 22 -11.56 8.50 -14.89
CA ALA A 22 -12.29 9.06 -13.74
C ALA A 22 -12.17 10.57 -13.69
N LYS A 23 -10.99 11.13 -13.99
CA LYS A 23 -10.80 12.59 -14.06
C LYS A 23 -11.75 13.27 -15.06
N SER A 24 -12.04 12.62 -16.18
CA SER A 24 -13.02 13.10 -17.17
C SER A 24 -14.44 12.95 -16.66
N ILE A 25 -14.78 11.80 -16.08
CA ILE A 25 -16.09 11.52 -15.44
C ILE A 25 -16.41 12.57 -14.39
N MET A 26 -15.45 12.88 -13.51
CA MET A 26 -15.62 13.83 -12.42
C MET A 26 -15.92 15.26 -12.89
N ARG A 27 -15.49 15.64 -14.11
CA ARG A 27 -15.83 16.94 -14.71
C ARG A 27 -17.31 17.04 -15.13
N PHE A 28 -17.98 15.92 -15.41
CA PHE A 28 -19.42 15.94 -15.72
C PHE A 28 -20.26 16.42 -14.53
N ARG A 29 -19.77 16.29 -13.29
CA ARG A 29 -20.43 16.87 -12.09
C ARG A 29 -20.68 18.38 -12.21
N CYS A 30 -19.90 19.09 -13.04
CA CYS A 30 -20.08 20.52 -13.31
C CYS A 30 -21.26 20.82 -14.25
N VAL A 31 -21.75 19.84 -15.02
CA VAL A 31 -22.86 20.00 -15.98
C VAL A 31 -24.21 19.80 -15.29
N ASN A 32 -24.36 18.70 -14.54
CA ASN A 32 -25.55 18.42 -13.74
C ASN A 32 -25.16 17.63 -12.48
N LYS A 33 -24.96 18.35 -11.38
CA LYS A 33 -24.49 17.75 -10.13
C LYS A 33 -25.39 16.62 -9.65
N SER A 34 -26.72 16.76 -9.75
CA SER A 34 -27.65 15.78 -9.19
C SER A 34 -27.61 14.43 -9.91
N ILE A 35 -27.76 14.45 -11.24
CA ILE A 35 -27.81 13.21 -12.04
C ILE A 35 -26.46 12.50 -11.98
N TRP A 36 -25.39 13.25 -12.24
CA TRP A 36 -24.05 12.68 -12.33
C TRP A 36 -23.50 12.23 -10.98
N SER A 37 -23.77 12.96 -9.88
CA SER A 37 -23.38 12.48 -8.55
C SER A 37 -24.11 11.19 -8.16
N THR A 38 -25.39 11.05 -8.54
CA THR A 38 -26.14 9.81 -8.28
C THR A 38 -25.56 8.64 -9.06
N LEU A 39 -25.27 8.83 -10.36
CA LEU A 39 -24.69 7.77 -11.20
C LEU A 39 -23.29 7.38 -10.73
N PHE A 40 -22.42 8.34 -10.41
CA PHE A 40 -21.02 8.05 -10.04
C PHE A 40 -20.86 7.51 -8.62
N GLN A 41 -21.93 7.50 -7.83
CA GLN A 41 -22.01 6.81 -6.54
C GLN A 41 -22.69 5.43 -6.65
N ASN A 42 -23.29 5.10 -7.81
CA ASN A 42 -23.93 3.82 -8.04
C ASN A 42 -22.86 2.70 -8.05
N PRO A 43 -22.95 1.69 -7.15
CA PRO A 43 -22.00 0.59 -7.09
C PRO A 43 -21.83 -0.18 -8.40
N THR A 44 -22.91 -0.39 -9.15
CA THR A 44 -22.90 -1.06 -10.47
C THR A 44 -22.09 -0.28 -11.47
N PHE A 45 -22.26 1.04 -11.51
CA PHE A 45 -21.48 1.90 -12.40
C PHE A 45 -20.01 1.92 -12.00
N ILE A 46 -19.71 2.01 -10.71
CA ILE A 46 -18.33 1.96 -10.18
C ILE A 46 -17.67 0.64 -10.56
N ALA A 47 -18.36 -0.49 -10.38
CA ALA A 47 -17.85 -1.81 -10.73
C ALA A 47 -17.59 -1.94 -12.23
N LYS A 48 -18.55 -1.50 -13.05
CA LYS A 48 -18.42 -1.47 -14.51
C LYS A 48 -17.23 -0.61 -14.95
N HIS A 49 -17.13 0.61 -14.44
CA HIS A 49 -15.99 1.51 -14.73
C HIS A 49 -14.65 0.88 -14.34
N HIS A 50 -14.53 0.35 -13.11
CA HIS A 50 -13.31 -0.28 -12.63
C HIS A 50 -12.90 -1.50 -13.47
N SER A 51 -13.86 -2.29 -13.95
CA SER A 51 -13.58 -3.42 -14.84
C SER A 51 -12.95 -2.99 -16.16
N PHE A 52 -13.46 -1.90 -16.78
CA PHE A 52 -12.88 -1.33 -17.99
C PHE A 52 -11.50 -0.73 -17.73
N GLN A 53 -11.33 0.02 -16.65
CA GLN A 53 -10.01 0.59 -16.32
C GLN A 53 -8.98 -0.48 -15.98
N SER A 54 -9.40 -1.62 -15.42
CA SER A 54 -8.53 -2.75 -15.11
C SER A 54 -7.96 -3.45 -16.35
N GLN A 55 -8.55 -3.24 -17.53
CA GLN A 55 -8.06 -3.78 -18.81
C GLN A 55 -6.99 -2.89 -19.45
N ASN A 56 -6.85 -1.64 -19.01
CA ASN A 56 -5.82 -0.73 -19.49
C ASN A 56 -4.45 -1.06 -18.88
N ASN A 57 -3.39 -0.52 -19.48
CA ASN A 57 -2.06 -0.61 -18.91
C ASN A 57 -2.04 -0.08 -17.47
N PRO A 58 -1.31 -0.74 -16.55
CA PRO A 58 -1.22 -0.29 -15.18
C PRO A 58 -0.64 1.11 -15.10
N THR A 59 -1.32 1.95 -14.34
CA THR A 59 -0.71 3.17 -13.83
C THR A 59 0.11 2.82 -12.59
N PHE A 60 1.26 3.45 -12.43
CA PHE A 60 2.09 3.29 -11.25
C PHE A 60 2.03 4.55 -10.41
N VAL A 61 1.94 4.38 -9.10
CA VAL A 61 2.17 5.47 -8.14
C VAL A 61 3.63 5.39 -7.74
N ILE A 62 4.39 6.44 -8.05
CA ILE A 62 5.80 6.54 -7.70
C ILE A 62 5.96 7.53 -6.56
N LYS A 63 6.52 7.06 -5.45
CA LYS A 63 7.02 7.92 -4.38
C LYS A 63 8.50 8.17 -4.63
N ARG A 64 8.94 9.42 -4.53
CA ARG A 64 10.36 9.81 -4.59
C ARG A 64 10.66 10.93 -3.60
N ARG A 65 11.94 11.13 -3.29
CA ARG A 65 12.42 12.30 -2.56
C ARG A 65 12.83 13.38 -3.58
N ASP A 66 12.44 14.62 -3.31
CA ASP A 66 13.00 15.76 -4.02
C ASP A 66 14.26 16.25 -3.28
N ASP A 67 15.40 16.23 -3.96
CA ASP A 67 16.69 16.58 -3.36
C ASP A 67 16.83 18.09 -3.06
N ILE A 68 16.01 18.94 -3.68
CA ILE A 68 16.08 20.39 -3.50
C ILE A 68 15.22 20.82 -2.31
N ILE A 69 13.95 20.43 -2.32
CA ILE A 69 13.01 20.81 -1.25
C ILE A 69 13.01 19.84 -0.07
N GLN A 70 13.71 18.70 -0.20
CA GLN A 70 13.81 17.66 0.83
C GLN A 70 12.44 17.10 1.25
N LYS A 71 11.50 16.99 0.31
CA LYS A 71 10.14 16.48 0.55
C LYS A 71 9.85 15.22 -0.24
N ALA A 72 8.94 14.39 0.28
CA ALA A 72 8.34 13.31 -0.49
C ALA A 72 7.47 13.91 -1.62
N LEU A 73 7.55 13.32 -2.80
CA LEU A 73 6.70 13.59 -3.94
C LEU A 73 6.03 12.30 -4.39
N ILE A 74 4.76 12.40 -4.78
CA ILE A 74 4.01 11.29 -5.35
C ILE A 74 3.55 11.67 -6.75
N SER A 75 3.75 10.81 -7.73
CA SER A 75 3.28 10.98 -9.11
C SER A 75 2.56 9.74 -9.62
N LEU A 76 1.58 9.95 -10.52
CA LEU A 76 0.96 8.90 -11.32
C LEU A 76 1.70 8.79 -12.65
N HIS A 77 2.16 7.58 -12.98
CA HIS A 77 2.84 7.24 -14.21
C HIS A 77 1.98 6.23 -14.99
N PRO A 78 1.21 6.66 -16.01
CA PRO A 78 0.43 5.75 -16.85
C PRO A 78 1.28 4.79 -17.67
N ASN A 79 2.55 5.17 -17.89
CA ASN A 79 3.56 4.35 -18.53
C ASN A 79 4.91 4.68 -17.86
N LEU A 80 5.65 3.66 -17.42
CA LEU A 80 6.97 3.86 -16.82
C LEU A 80 8.04 4.21 -17.86
N ASP A 81 7.79 3.93 -19.14
CA ASP A 81 8.71 4.19 -20.24
C ASP A 81 8.58 5.59 -20.85
N SER A 82 7.61 6.38 -20.39
CA SER A 82 7.29 7.68 -20.98
C SER A 82 6.82 8.66 -19.93
N ASP A 83 7.34 9.88 -19.99
CA ASP A 83 6.83 11.00 -19.19
C ASP A 83 5.48 11.53 -19.68
N SER A 84 4.94 10.97 -20.78
CA SER A 84 3.66 11.38 -21.33
C SER A 84 2.52 11.03 -20.38
N GLY A 85 1.78 12.06 -19.94
CA GLY A 85 0.64 11.89 -19.04
C GLY A 85 1.00 11.71 -17.57
N VAL A 86 2.27 11.91 -17.18
CA VAL A 86 2.66 11.92 -15.77
C VAL A 86 1.93 13.04 -15.04
N GLU A 87 1.23 12.68 -13.96
CA GLU A 87 0.54 13.63 -13.08
C GLU A 87 1.27 13.69 -11.75
N LEU A 88 1.95 14.81 -11.48
CA LEU A 88 2.48 15.10 -10.16
C LEU A 88 1.30 15.44 -9.23
N LEU A 89 1.20 14.73 -8.12
CA LEU A 89 0.12 14.90 -7.17
C LEU A 89 0.57 15.92 -6.12
N ASN A 90 -0.18 17.02 -6.02
CA ASN A 90 0.12 18.04 -5.02
C ASN A 90 -0.21 17.50 -3.62
N LEU A 91 0.84 17.22 -2.86
CA LEU A 91 0.71 16.76 -1.50
C LEU A 91 0.28 17.90 -0.56
N ASP A 92 0.62 19.16 -0.85
CA ASP A 92 0.32 20.30 0.03
C ASP A 92 -1.19 20.54 0.23
N ASP A 93 -2.01 20.14 -0.76
CA ASP A 93 -3.46 20.23 -0.67
C ASP A 93 -4.07 19.14 0.25
N MET A 94 -3.32 18.07 0.54
CA MET A 94 -3.80 17.00 1.40
C MET A 94 -4.07 17.52 2.82
N PRO A 95 -5.21 17.16 3.43
CA PRO A 95 -5.49 17.45 4.83
C PRO A 95 -4.38 16.95 5.78
N PHE A 96 -3.60 15.97 5.32
CA PHE A 96 -2.46 15.39 6.01
C PHE A 96 -1.41 16.40 6.47
N PHE A 97 -1.01 17.35 5.60
CA PHE A 97 0.03 18.34 5.88
C PHE A 97 -0.50 19.61 6.55
N LYS A 98 -1.81 19.71 6.75
CA LYS A 98 -2.44 20.85 7.41
C LYS A 98 -2.38 20.64 8.93
N GLY A 99 -1.72 21.55 9.65
CA GLY A 99 -1.56 21.53 11.11
C GLY A 99 -0.09 21.58 11.56
N ASP A 100 0.16 21.20 12.82
CA ASP A 100 1.47 21.31 13.49
C ASP A 100 2.53 20.27 13.06
N MET A 101 2.34 19.59 11.91
CA MET A 101 3.32 18.59 11.47
C MET A 101 4.65 19.26 11.08
N LYS A 102 5.74 18.74 11.63
CA LYS A 102 7.09 19.22 11.31
C LYS A 102 7.51 18.73 9.92
N GLU A 103 8.40 19.47 9.26
CA GLU A 103 8.92 19.09 7.94
C GLU A 103 9.55 17.69 7.94
N GLU A 104 10.21 17.30 9.03
CA GLU A 104 10.79 15.97 9.23
C GLU A 104 9.76 14.82 9.16
N GLU A 105 8.51 15.06 9.54
CA GLU A 105 7.44 14.07 9.51
C GLU A 105 6.88 13.90 8.08
N GLN A 106 6.97 14.96 7.26
CA GLN A 106 6.60 14.92 5.85
C GLN A 106 7.55 14.01 5.05
N GLU A 107 8.81 13.92 5.48
CA GLU A 107 9.80 13.02 4.88
C GLU A 107 9.48 11.53 5.10
N GLN A 108 8.69 11.19 6.13
CA GLN A 108 8.41 9.81 6.54
C GLN A 108 7.06 9.27 6.05
N LEU A 109 6.47 9.91 5.05
CA LEU A 109 5.24 9.44 4.41
C LEU A 109 5.51 8.17 3.60
N ASP A 110 4.91 7.03 3.94
CA ASP A 110 4.98 5.79 3.17
C ASP A 110 3.61 5.38 2.60
N ILE A 111 3.67 4.60 1.52
CA ILE A 111 2.52 3.96 0.90
C ILE A 111 2.39 2.56 1.48
N LEU A 112 1.21 2.22 2.00
CA LEU A 112 0.94 0.91 2.58
C LEU A 112 0.54 -0.09 1.49
N GLY A 113 1.31 -1.16 1.35
CA GLY A 113 1.09 -2.25 0.39
C GLY A 113 1.79 -2.07 -0.96
N ASP A 114 1.58 -3.03 -1.87
CA ASP A 114 2.17 -3.11 -3.22
C ASP A 114 1.24 -2.59 -4.33
N ARG A 115 -0.03 -2.28 -3.98
CA ARG A 115 -1.08 -1.89 -4.93
C ARG A 115 -2.17 -1.05 -4.28
N SER A 116 -2.95 -0.34 -5.10
CA SER A 116 -4.21 0.26 -4.65
C SER A 116 -5.30 -0.80 -4.46
N ILE A 117 -6.16 -0.58 -3.46
CA ILE A 117 -7.32 -1.44 -3.21
C ILE A 117 -8.56 -0.73 -3.75
N ASN A 118 -9.07 -1.19 -4.89
CA ASN A 118 -10.20 -0.58 -5.60
C ASN A 118 -10.00 0.93 -5.84
N GLY A 119 -8.77 1.32 -6.21
CA GLY A 119 -8.36 2.72 -6.43
C GLY A 119 -8.12 3.57 -5.18
N ILE A 120 -8.24 2.98 -3.99
CA ILE A 120 -7.85 3.64 -2.74
C ILE A 120 -6.40 3.28 -2.42
N ILE A 121 -5.62 4.30 -2.07
CA ILE A 121 -4.25 4.21 -1.57
C ILE A 121 -4.30 4.54 -0.09
N CYS A 122 -3.62 3.74 0.74
CA CYS A 122 -3.44 4.05 2.16
C CYS A 122 -2.05 4.62 2.37
N LEU A 123 -1.98 5.83 2.90
CA LEU A 123 -0.76 6.53 3.25
C LEU A 123 -0.62 6.61 4.77
N TYR A 124 0.60 6.54 5.28
CA TYR A 124 0.87 6.74 6.70
C TYR A 124 2.21 7.45 6.91
N ASN A 125 2.40 8.13 8.03
CA ASN A 125 3.72 8.55 8.49
C ASN A 125 4.18 7.73 9.69
N TYR A 126 5.48 7.65 9.91
CA TYR A 126 6.05 7.15 11.16
C TYR A 126 6.62 8.34 11.97
N PRO A 127 6.51 8.37 13.30
CA PRO A 127 7.24 9.34 14.11
C PRO A 127 8.73 8.95 14.20
N LEU A 128 9.63 9.94 14.16
CA LEU A 128 11.07 9.70 14.35
C LEU A 128 11.33 8.85 15.60
N ARG A 129 12.07 7.72 15.43
CA ARG A 129 12.44 6.77 16.50
C ARG A 129 13.12 7.39 17.73
N TYR A 130 13.61 8.62 17.63
CA TYR A 130 14.29 9.35 18.70
C TYR A 130 13.40 10.35 19.44
N GLN A 131 12.18 10.61 18.97
CA GLN A 131 11.19 11.41 19.70
C GLN A 131 10.30 10.46 20.50
N GLN A 132 9.92 10.88 21.72
CA GLN A 132 9.09 10.06 22.60
C GLN A 132 7.83 9.63 21.84
N PRO A 133 7.49 8.31 21.79
CA PRO A 133 6.28 7.86 21.14
C PRO A 133 5.10 8.47 21.89
N CYS A 134 4.45 9.42 21.23
CA CYS A 134 3.19 9.98 21.66
C CYS A 134 2.25 9.85 20.47
N ASP A 135 1.00 9.44 20.75
CA ASP A 135 -0.03 9.16 19.74
C ASP A 135 -0.23 10.30 18.72
N HIS A 136 0.15 11.53 19.10
CA HIS A 136 -0.15 12.78 18.40
C HIS A 136 0.54 12.96 17.04
N HIS A 137 1.58 12.18 16.73
CA HIS A 137 2.35 12.36 15.48
C HIS A 137 2.04 11.30 14.41
N PHE A 138 1.34 10.22 14.75
CA PHE A 138 1.02 9.15 13.82
C PHE A 138 -0.34 9.40 13.13
N ARG A 139 -0.35 9.36 11.79
CA ARG A 139 -1.51 9.66 10.95
C ARG A 139 -1.63 8.64 9.82
N ILE A 140 -2.85 8.19 9.56
CA ILE A 140 -3.21 7.34 8.42
C ILE A 140 -4.22 8.09 7.55
N VAL A 141 -4.03 8.07 6.23
CA VAL A 141 -4.91 8.68 5.25
C VAL A 141 -5.30 7.66 4.20
N LEU A 142 -6.60 7.55 3.95
CA LEU A 142 -7.12 6.91 2.75
C LEU A 142 -7.27 7.96 1.66
N TRP A 143 -6.80 7.64 0.47
CA TRP A 143 -6.78 8.56 -0.66
C TRP A 143 -7.25 7.87 -1.93
N ASN A 144 -8.19 8.49 -2.63
CA ASN A 144 -8.46 8.18 -4.03
C ASN A 144 -8.01 9.35 -4.93
N PRO A 145 -6.86 9.21 -5.64
CA PRO A 145 -6.35 10.23 -6.56
C PRO A 145 -7.32 10.60 -7.69
N ALA A 146 -8.08 9.62 -8.22
CA ALA A 146 -8.94 9.79 -9.39
C ALA A 146 -10.08 10.80 -9.16
N ILE A 147 -10.64 10.76 -7.95
CA ILE A 147 -11.75 11.63 -7.54
C ILE A 147 -11.30 12.74 -6.59
N ARG A 148 -9.99 12.79 -6.26
CA ARG A 148 -9.36 13.77 -5.36
C ARG A 148 -10.00 13.82 -3.98
N GLU A 149 -10.41 12.66 -3.47
CA GLU A 149 -10.99 12.53 -2.14
C GLU A 149 -9.97 11.93 -1.16
N PHE A 150 -9.95 12.48 0.05
CA PHE A 150 -9.05 12.07 1.12
C PHE A 150 -9.85 11.90 2.40
N LYS A 151 -9.50 10.89 3.19
CA LYS A 151 -10.03 10.70 4.53
C LYS A 151 -8.88 10.48 5.50
N LEU A 152 -8.67 11.45 6.38
CA LEU A 152 -7.81 11.29 7.55
C LEU A 152 -8.53 10.41 8.56
N LEU A 153 -7.87 9.34 8.99
CA LEU A 153 -8.42 8.47 10.01
C LEU A 153 -8.32 9.13 11.39
N PRO A 154 -9.29 8.91 12.29
CA PRO A 154 -9.22 9.45 13.65
C PRO A 154 -8.00 8.87 14.38
N THR A 155 -7.20 9.73 15.00
CA THR A 155 -6.11 9.33 15.90
C THR A 155 -6.69 9.07 17.28
N ASN A 156 -7.22 7.88 17.51
CA ASN A 156 -7.65 7.46 18.85
C ASN A 156 -6.40 7.17 19.69
N PRO A 157 -6.27 7.76 20.91
CA PRO A 157 -5.18 7.42 21.81
C PRO A 157 -5.14 5.93 22.10
N VAL A 158 -3.97 5.32 22.03
CA VAL A 158 -3.81 3.93 22.41
C VAL A 158 -3.90 3.83 23.94
N HIS A 159 -4.85 3.06 24.43
CA HIS A 159 -4.94 2.75 25.86
C HIS A 159 -3.92 1.66 26.21
N CYS A 160 -2.85 2.03 26.92
CA CYS A 160 -1.90 1.08 27.46
C CYS A 160 -2.59 0.19 28.52
N PRO A 161 -2.53 -1.14 28.40
CA PRO A 161 -3.12 -2.05 29.38
C PRO A 161 -2.36 -2.07 30.72
N SER A 162 -1.11 -1.57 30.75
CA SER A 162 -0.28 -1.55 31.95
C SER A 162 -0.46 -0.27 32.76
N PRO A 163 -0.59 -0.36 34.09
CA PRO A 163 -0.58 0.81 34.97
C PRO A 163 0.81 1.43 35.13
N ASN A 164 1.87 0.80 34.60
CA ASN A 164 3.24 1.29 34.74
C ASN A 164 3.49 2.52 33.83
N PRO A 165 3.83 3.70 34.38
CA PRO A 165 4.07 4.91 33.61
C PRO A 165 5.36 4.88 32.78
N HIS A 166 6.19 3.84 32.91
CA HIS A 166 7.37 3.61 32.07
C HIS A 166 7.08 2.76 30.84
N VAL A 167 5.89 2.17 30.74
CA VAL A 167 5.47 1.46 29.53
C VAL A 167 5.17 2.49 28.44
N ARG A 168 5.72 2.23 27.27
CA ARG A 168 5.51 3.01 26.05
C ARG A 168 4.97 2.09 24.98
N HIS A 169 4.35 2.66 23.97
CA HIS A 169 3.85 1.90 22.84
C HIS A 169 4.51 2.35 21.54
N GLU A 170 4.55 1.47 20.56
CA GLU A 170 4.87 1.82 19.18
C GLU A 170 3.99 1.02 18.22
N PHE A 171 3.80 1.54 17.01
CA PHE A 171 3.04 0.86 15.97
C PHE A 171 3.97 -0.02 15.15
N ASN A 172 3.84 -1.33 15.26
CA ASN A 172 4.76 -2.30 14.65
C ASN A 172 4.26 -2.89 13.33
N GLY A 173 2.99 -2.68 12.97
CA GLY A 173 2.44 -3.23 11.74
C GLY A 173 1.15 -2.57 11.33
N PHE A 174 0.97 -2.40 10.02
CA PHE A 174 -0.21 -1.81 9.42
C PHE A 174 -0.77 -2.72 8.32
N GLY A 175 -2.07 -2.67 8.11
CA GLY A 175 -2.68 -3.35 6.98
C GLY A 175 -3.83 -2.54 6.43
N PHE A 176 -3.99 -2.54 5.11
CA PHE A 176 -5.14 -1.93 4.46
C PHE A 176 -5.71 -2.91 3.44
N GLY A 177 -7.02 -3.15 3.54
CA GLY A 177 -7.68 -4.11 2.67
C GLY A 177 -9.18 -3.91 2.62
N TYR A 178 -9.81 -4.67 1.72
CA TYR A 178 -11.26 -4.70 1.56
C TYR A 178 -11.81 -6.02 2.09
N ASP A 179 -12.61 -5.97 3.15
CA ASP A 179 -13.24 -7.17 3.68
C ASP A 179 -14.54 -7.46 2.95
N HIS A 180 -14.49 -8.38 2.00
CA HIS A 180 -15.64 -8.83 1.22
C HIS A 180 -16.80 -9.35 2.07
N LYS A 181 -16.55 -9.86 3.30
CA LYS A 181 -17.61 -10.38 4.17
C LYS A 181 -18.46 -9.27 4.79
N SER A 182 -17.82 -8.18 5.19
CA SER A 182 -18.51 -7.00 5.73
C SER A 182 -18.76 -5.92 4.70
N ASN A 183 -18.28 -6.11 3.47
CA ASN A 183 -18.38 -5.18 2.36
C ASN A 183 -17.84 -3.78 2.72
N ASP A 184 -16.68 -3.78 3.37
CA ASP A 184 -16.11 -2.55 3.93
C ASP A 184 -14.58 -2.54 3.88
N TYR A 185 -14.03 -1.34 3.85
CA TYR A 185 -12.61 -1.10 3.93
C TYR A 185 -12.15 -1.10 5.38
N LYS A 186 -11.04 -1.78 5.63
CA LYS A 186 -10.47 -1.91 6.95
C LYS A 186 -9.02 -1.51 6.95
N VAL A 187 -8.63 -0.83 8.02
CA VAL A 187 -7.23 -0.60 8.34
C VAL A 187 -6.93 -1.30 9.65
N VAL A 188 -5.88 -2.12 9.67
CA VAL A 188 -5.38 -2.77 10.88
C VAL A 188 -4.15 -2.00 11.32
N ARG A 189 -4.03 -1.76 12.63
CA ARG A 189 -2.77 -1.34 13.25
C ARG A 189 -2.45 -2.25 14.42
N ILE A 190 -1.19 -2.61 14.55
CA ILE A 190 -0.67 -3.50 15.58
C ILE A 190 0.26 -2.67 16.46
N VAL A 191 -0.08 -2.63 17.74
CA VAL A 191 0.61 -1.81 18.73
C VAL A 191 1.34 -2.73 19.70
N ILE A 192 2.64 -2.53 19.82
CA ILE A 192 3.47 -3.26 20.78
C ILE A 192 3.89 -2.32 21.90
N PHE A 193 4.19 -2.91 23.05
CA PHE A 193 4.46 -2.18 24.27
C PHE A 193 5.84 -2.53 24.81
N TRP A 194 6.60 -1.51 25.18
CA TRP A 194 7.96 -1.61 25.72
C TRP A 194 8.01 -1.07 27.15
N ASP A 195 8.53 -1.88 28.07
CA ASP A 195 8.74 -1.48 29.45
C ASP A 195 10.14 -0.88 29.64
N PHE A 196 10.22 0.44 29.84
CA PHE A 196 11.46 1.18 30.05
C PHE A 196 11.78 1.42 31.54
N THR A 197 11.31 0.56 32.45
CA THR A 197 11.56 0.74 33.89
C THR A 197 13.07 0.66 34.20
N PRO A 198 13.69 1.71 34.78
CA PRO A 198 15.15 1.82 34.91
C PRO A 198 15.86 0.79 35.81
N TYR A 199 15.11 -0.11 36.45
CA TYR A 199 15.62 -1.04 37.48
C TYR A 199 15.18 -2.49 37.28
N LEU A 200 14.75 -2.86 36.07
CA LEU A 200 14.57 -4.27 35.74
C LEU A 200 15.92 -4.98 35.92
N ASP A 201 15.96 -5.92 36.84
CA ASP A 201 17.12 -6.69 37.22
C ASP A 201 17.58 -7.58 36.06
N TRP A 202 18.86 -7.95 36.04
CA TRP A 202 19.49 -8.88 35.07
C TRP A 202 18.78 -10.26 34.98
N ASN A 203 17.75 -10.48 35.80
CA ASN A 203 16.84 -11.62 35.76
C ASN A 203 15.67 -11.46 34.78
N GLY A 204 15.51 -10.32 34.09
CA GLY A 204 14.66 -10.19 32.90
C GLY A 204 13.15 -10.10 33.14
N ASN A 205 12.68 -9.76 34.34
CA ASN A 205 11.25 -9.67 34.67
C ASN A 205 10.60 -8.35 34.20
N GLY A 206 10.79 -7.96 32.94
CA GLY A 206 10.00 -6.88 32.34
C GLY A 206 8.53 -7.26 32.24
N TYR A 207 7.61 -6.31 32.38
CA TYR A 207 6.20 -6.60 32.13
C TYR A 207 5.98 -6.86 30.64
N TYR A 208 5.78 -8.13 30.27
CA TYR A 208 5.28 -8.46 28.94
C TYR A 208 3.85 -7.95 28.81
N CYS A 209 3.68 -6.96 27.94
CA CYS A 209 2.38 -6.45 27.56
C CYS A 209 2.06 -7.02 26.17
N PRO A 210 1.01 -7.84 26.03
CA PRO A 210 0.68 -8.45 24.75
C PRO A 210 0.37 -7.35 23.72
N PRO A 211 0.67 -7.61 22.43
CA PRO A 211 0.35 -6.68 21.36
C PRO A 211 -1.15 -6.40 21.33
N LEU A 212 -1.49 -5.13 21.12
CA LEU A 212 -2.86 -4.69 20.89
C LEU A 212 -3.10 -4.62 19.38
N VAL A 213 -4.20 -5.22 18.92
CA VAL A 213 -4.62 -5.12 17.53
C VAL A 213 -5.90 -4.31 17.45
N GLU A 214 -5.88 -3.26 16.65
CA GLU A 214 -7.04 -2.42 16.39
C GLU A 214 -7.40 -2.44 14.90
N VAL A 215 -8.70 -2.43 14.64
CA VAL A 215 -9.26 -2.42 13.30
C VAL A 215 -10.15 -1.20 13.14
N TYR A 216 -9.74 -0.32 12.25
CA TYR A 216 -10.57 0.75 11.72
C TYR A 216 -11.53 0.19 10.68
N THR A 217 -12.78 0.66 10.72
CA THR A 217 -13.83 0.26 9.79
C THR A 217 -14.42 1.52 9.14
N LEU A 218 -14.29 1.64 7.82
CA LEU A 218 -14.59 2.87 7.08
C LEU A 218 -16.05 3.30 7.21
N SER A 219 -17.01 2.36 7.12
CA SER A 219 -18.44 2.68 7.23
C SER A 219 -18.84 3.29 8.58
N THR A 220 -18.17 2.88 9.66
CA THR A 220 -18.43 3.36 11.03
C THR A 220 -17.55 4.53 11.45
N ASP A 221 -16.54 4.86 10.63
CA ASP A 221 -15.50 5.83 10.93
C ASP A 221 -14.87 5.67 12.34
N SER A 222 -14.65 4.42 12.75
CA SER A 222 -14.23 4.12 14.12
C SER A 222 -13.21 3.00 14.18
N TRP A 223 -12.33 3.10 15.18
CA TRP A 223 -11.44 2.02 15.59
C TRP A 223 -12.13 1.15 16.63
N ARG A 224 -11.90 -0.16 16.53
CA ARG A 224 -12.22 -1.10 17.60
C ARG A 224 -11.04 -2.02 17.85
N GLN A 225 -10.77 -2.30 19.11
CA GLN A 225 -9.85 -3.36 19.50
C GLN A 225 -10.44 -4.72 19.12
N ILE A 226 -9.58 -5.63 18.68
CA ILE A 226 -9.92 -7.03 18.50
C ILE A 226 -9.04 -7.88 19.41
N ASP A 227 -9.61 -8.98 19.89
CA ASP A 227 -8.84 -10.02 20.57
C ASP A 227 -8.16 -10.87 19.49
N ALA A 228 -6.85 -10.71 19.36
CA ALA A 228 -6.04 -11.36 18.35
C ALA A 228 -4.81 -11.97 19.02
N VAL A 229 -4.59 -13.25 18.76
CA VAL A 229 -3.37 -13.94 19.16
C VAL A 229 -2.37 -13.79 18.01
N LEU A 230 -1.23 -13.15 18.28
CA LEU A 230 -0.13 -13.08 17.32
C LEU A 230 0.85 -14.20 17.64
N ASP A 231 0.86 -15.23 16.81
CA ASP A 231 1.77 -16.38 16.94
C ASP A 231 3.21 -16.07 16.50
N ALA A 232 3.46 -14.85 16.00
CA ALA A 232 4.75 -14.39 15.53
C ALA A 232 4.95 -12.91 15.89
N SER A 233 6.21 -12.53 16.14
CA SER A 233 6.60 -11.13 16.23
C SER A 233 6.68 -10.53 14.83
N ILE A 234 6.04 -9.38 14.63
CA ILE A 234 6.08 -8.68 13.34
C ILE A 234 7.39 -7.94 13.21
N ASP A 235 7.97 -8.02 12.02
CA ASP A 235 9.21 -7.34 11.65
C ASP A 235 8.92 -6.24 10.63
N ASP A 236 9.01 -5.00 11.08
CA ASP A 236 8.79 -3.79 10.29
C ASP A 236 10.08 -3.29 9.59
N TYR A 237 11.24 -3.90 9.87
CA TYR A 237 12.53 -3.49 9.28
C TYR A 237 12.66 -3.94 7.81
N VAL A 238 11.90 -4.94 7.41
CA VAL A 238 11.86 -5.44 6.04
C VAL A 238 11.03 -4.49 5.17
N ARG A 239 11.64 -3.96 4.10
CA ARG A 239 10.93 -3.21 3.05
C ARG A 239 9.88 -4.10 2.41
N ASN A 240 8.69 -3.55 2.14
CA ASN A 240 7.56 -4.29 1.57
C ASN A 240 7.17 -5.54 2.39
N SER A 241 7.36 -5.51 3.71
CA SER A 241 6.94 -6.55 4.67
C SER A 241 5.43 -6.72 4.78
N GLN A 242 4.66 -5.92 4.05
CA GLN A 242 3.25 -5.67 4.25
C GLN A 242 2.54 -5.64 2.89
N PHE A 243 1.68 -6.61 2.61
CA PHE A 243 0.98 -6.70 1.32
C PHE A 243 -0.41 -7.33 1.44
N TYR A 244 -1.26 -7.02 0.46
CA TYR A 244 -2.63 -7.51 0.40
C TYR A 244 -2.81 -8.53 -0.72
N LEU A 245 -3.27 -9.73 -0.37
CA LEU A 245 -3.51 -10.81 -1.33
C LEU A 245 -4.73 -11.62 -0.90
N ASN A 246 -5.61 -11.96 -1.86
CA ASN A 246 -6.75 -12.86 -1.66
C ASN A 246 -7.67 -12.50 -0.47
N GLY A 247 -7.93 -11.21 -0.24
CA GLY A 247 -8.81 -10.78 0.84
C GLY A 247 -8.15 -10.66 2.21
N ALA A 248 -6.86 -10.98 2.31
CA ALA A 248 -6.09 -10.94 3.56
C ALA A 248 -4.89 -10.01 3.43
N TYR A 249 -4.59 -9.31 4.52
CA TYR A 249 -3.36 -8.55 4.66
C TYR A 249 -2.30 -9.43 5.34
N HIS A 250 -1.06 -9.34 4.88
CA HIS A 250 0.05 -10.18 5.30
C HIS A 250 1.14 -9.30 5.89
N TRP A 251 1.78 -9.81 6.94
CA TRP A 251 2.91 -9.19 7.59
C TRP A 251 4.08 -10.17 7.60
N HIS A 252 5.29 -9.65 7.38
CA HIS A 252 6.49 -10.38 7.72
C HIS A 252 6.57 -10.56 9.24
N GLY A 253 6.83 -11.78 9.68
CA GLY A 253 7.01 -12.06 11.09
C GLY A 253 7.90 -13.27 11.32
N TYR A 254 8.46 -13.34 12.52
CA TYR A 254 9.33 -14.42 12.96
C TYR A 254 8.74 -15.09 14.23
N ILE A 255 8.91 -16.40 14.30
CA ILE A 255 8.52 -17.23 15.45
C ILE A 255 9.81 -17.54 16.20
N ASP A 256 9.97 -16.97 17.39
CA ASP A 256 11.00 -17.22 18.42
C ASP A 256 12.32 -17.90 17.98
N GLU A 257 13.26 -17.10 17.50
CA GLU A 257 14.39 -16.51 18.24
C GLU A 257 14.66 -15.22 17.45
N LYS A 258 14.88 -14.07 18.11
CA LYS A 258 15.36 -12.89 17.37
C LYS A 258 16.62 -13.37 16.64
N PRO A 259 16.63 -13.50 15.29
CA PRO A 259 17.81 -14.00 14.63
C PRO A 259 18.93 -13.05 15.02
N SER A 260 20.13 -13.56 15.32
CA SER A 260 21.24 -12.68 15.66
C SER A 260 21.30 -11.54 14.64
N ASP A 261 21.68 -10.33 15.06
CA ASP A 261 21.71 -9.17 14.14
C ASP A 261 22.47 -9.51 12.84
N ALA A 262 23.42 -10.45 12.89
CA ALA A 262 24.11 -11.02 11.73
C ALA A 262 23.22 -11.80 10.74
N ILE A 263 22.21 -12.56 11.18
CA ILE A 263 21.26 -13.31 10.33
C ILE A 263 20.21 -12.37 9.72
N MET A 264 19.69 -11.41 10.50
CA MET A 264 18.82 -10.33 9.97
C MET A 264 19.57 -9.51 8.92
N ASN A 265 20.86 -9.26 9.16
CA ASN A 265 21.76 -8.65 8.20
C ASN A 265 22.31 -9.62 7.13
N ALA A 266 21.86 -10.88 7.04
CA ALA A 266 22.35 -11.87 6.06
C ALA A 266 21.33 -12.20 4.96
N ILE A 267 20.03 -12.04 5.22
CA ILE A 267 18.96 -12.42 4.30
C ILE A 267 17.99 -11.24 4.19
N TRP A 268 18.11 -10.45 3.13
CA TRP A 268 17.08 -9.47 2.78
C TRP A 268 16.03 -10.19 1.93
N GLY A 269 14.90 -10.54 2.55
CA GLY A 269 13.75 -11.10 1.86
C GLY A 269 12.71 -10.00 1.66
N GLU A 270 12.48 -9.57 0.42
CA GLU A 270 11.35 -8.71 0.09
C GLU A 270 10.17 -9.56 -0.38
N TYR A 271 8.96 -9.20 0.02
CA TYR A 271 7.75 -9.91 -0.41
C TYR A 271 7.10 -9.20 -1.60
N SER A 272 6.53 -10.00 -2.48
CA SER A 272 5.79 -9.53 -3.64
C SER A 272 4.70 -10.54 -3.99
N VAL A 273 3.82 -10.15 -4.91
CA VAL A 273 2.92 -11.10 -5.57
C VAL A 273 3.48 -11.44 -6.95
N LEU A 274 3.62 -12.73 -7.26
CA LEU A 274 4.01 -13.23 -8.58
C LEU A 274 3.01 -14.30 -9.01
N ASN A 275 2.40 -14.15 -10.19
CA ASN A 275 1.40 -15.11 -10.69
C ASN A 275 0.31 -15.46 -9.65
N ASN A 276 -0.20 -14.44 -8.97
CA ASN A 276 -1.21 -14.53 -7.90
C ASN A 276 -0.81 -15.38 -6.67
N CYS A 277 0.49 -15.68 -6.54
CA CYS A 277 1.05 -16.37 -5.39
C CYS A 277 1.92 -15.41 -4.56
N ILE A 278 2.10 -15.73 -3.28
CA ILE A 278 3.08 -15.01 -2.46
C ILE A 278 4.48 -15.39 -2.96
N ALA A 279 5.28 -14.37 -3.28
CA ALA A 279 6.66 -14.52 -3.67
C ALA A 279 7.59 -13.85 -2.65
N MET A 280 8.77 -14.44 -2.48
CA MET A 280 9.85 -13.91 -1.67
C MET A 280 11.08 -13.74 -2.55
N ILE A 281 11.63 -12.54 -2.55
CA ILE A 281 12.82 -12.13 -3.29
C ILE A 281 13.96 -12.10 -2.30
N VAL A 282 14.81 -13.11 -2.33
CA VAL A 282 15.90 -13.29 -1.36
C VAL A 282 17.21 -12.82 -1.97
N SER A 283 17.87 -11.87 -1.32
CA SER A 283 19.24 -11.44 -1.63
C SER A 283 20.17 -11.80 -0.48
N ASP A 284 21.37 -12.30 -0.79
CA ASP A 284 22.45 -12.36 0.18
C ASP A 284 22.83 -10.92 0.54
N ALA A 285 22.91 -10.65 1.84
CA ALA A 285 23.24 -9.34 2.36
C ALA A 285 24.75 -9.09 2.46
N GLN A 286 25.57 -10.14 2.40
CA GLN A 286 27.03 -10.02 2.37
C GLN A 286 27.55 -9.60 0.99
N ASP A 287 26.67 -9.50 0.00
CA ASP A 287 26.97 -9.04 -1.36
C ASP A 287 27.18 -7.51 -1.38
N THR A 288 28.28 -7.11 -0.73
CA THR A 288 28.95 -5.82 -0.84
C THR A 288 29.72 -5.70 -2.17
N VAL A 289 29.79 -6.80 -2.92
CA VAL A 289 30.35 -6.89 -4.27
C VAL A 289 29.40 -6.15 -5.23
N THR A 290 29.93 -5.65 -6.33
CA THR A 290 29.24 -4.78 -7.29
C THR A 290 27.94 -5.33 -7.88
N GLU A 291 27.73 -6.65 -7.77
CA GLU A 291 26.66 -7.42 -8.36
C GLU A 291 25.74 -8.01 -7.28
N LYS A 292 24.45 -8.15 -7.59
CA LYS A 292 23.47 -8.81 -6.71
C LYS A 292 22.82 -9.99 -7.42
N ILE A 293 22.56 -11.04 -6.65
CA ILE A 293 21.78 -12.20 -7.08
C ILE A 293 20.50 -12.28 -6.24
N PHE A 294 19.37 -12.50 -6.91
CA PHE A 294 18.07 -12.63 -6.27
C PHE A 294 17.50 -14.02 -6.51
N ASP A 295 17.31 -14.75 -5.43
CA ASP A 295 16.60 -16.02 -5.41
C ASP A 295 15.10 -15.78 -5.27
N ILE A 296 14.32 -16.25 -6.25
CA ILE A 296 12.86 -16.06 -6.26
C ILE A 296 12.18 -17.32 -5.77
N TRP A 297 11.49 -17.22 -4.64
CA TRP A 297 10.73 -18.30 -4.03
C TRP A 297 9.23 -17.99 -4.13
N VAL A 298 8.41 -19.01 -4.36
CA VAL A 298 6.94 -18.86 -4.44
C VAL A 298 6.26 -19.89 -3.56
N MET A 299 5.29 -19.43 -2.76
CA MET A 299 4.37 -20.29 -2.02
C MET A 299 3.30 -20.81 -2.98
N ARG A 300 3.39 -22.10 -3.35
CA ARG A 300 2.46 -22.71 -4.34
C ARG A 300 1.08 -22.98 -3.76
N GLU A 301 1.00 -23.27 -2.48
CA GLU A 301 -0.25 -23.51 -1.77
C GLU A 301 -0.37 -22.52 -0.61
N TYR A 302 -1.38 -21.66 -0.69
CA TYR A 302 -1.58 -20.59 0.27
C TYR A 302 -1.71 -21.12 1.71
N GLY A 303 -0.86 -20.63 2.62
CA GLY A 303 -0.84 -21.05 4.02
C GLY A 303 -0.11 -22.36 4.31
N VAL A 304 0.42 -23.05 3.29
CA VAL A 304 1.17 -24.31 3.46
C VAL A 304 2.67 -24.02 3.44
N LYS A 305 3.33 -24.10 4.59
CA LYS A 305 4.76 -23.78 4.77
C LYS A 305 5.65 -24.62 3.84
N GLU A 306 5.32 -25.88 3.62
CA GLU A 306 6.12 -26.80 2.81
C GLU A 306 5.99 -26.55 1.31
N SER A 307 5.06 -25.67 0.88
CA SER A 307 4.80 -25.36 -0.52
C SER A 307 5.74 -24.29 -1.11
N TRP A 308 6.63 -23.71 -0.29
CA TRP A 308 7.64 -22.77 -0.76
C TRP A 308 8.63 -23.49 -1.69
N THR A 309 8.70 -23.02 -2.94
CA THR A 309 9.56 -23.59 -3.96
C THR A 309 10.37 -22.50 -4.65
N LYS A 310 11.68 -22.71 -4.77
CA LYS A 310 12.56 -21.84 -5.56
C LYS A 310 12.17 -21.95 -7.03
N GLN A 311 11.79 -20.85 -7.65
CA GLN A 311 11.32 -20.80 -9.03
C GLN A 311 12.45 -20.54 -10.00
N PHE A 312 13.21 -19.46 -9.78
CA PHE A 312 14.31 -19.07 -10.64
C PHE A 312 15.24 -18.12 -9.89
N VAL A 313 16.34 -17.75 -10.54
CA VAL A 313 17.37 -16.84 -10.04
C VAL A 313 17.51 -15.69 -11.01
N ILE A 314 17.56 -14.46 -10.49
CA ILE A 314 17.84 -13.25 -11.26
C ILE A 314 19.24 -12.75 -10.91
N GLY A 315 20.05 -12.47 -11.92
CA GLY A 315 21.40 -11.92 -11.76
C GLY A 315 22.50 -12.84 -12.26
N PRO A 316 23.78 -12.47 -12.04
CA PRO A 316 24.22 -11.30 -11.27
C PRO A 316 23.86 -9.95 -11.94
N LEU A 317 23.36 -8.99 -11.15
CA LEU A 317 23.00 -7.65 -11.62
C LEU A 317 23.88 -6.59 -10.97
N SER A 318 24.62 -5.83 -11.79
CA SER A 318 25.46 -4.72 -11.32
C SER A 318 24.65 -3.46 -11.01
N GLY A 319 25.02 -2.74 -9.95
CA GLY A 319 24.48 -1.40 -9.67
C GLY A 319 23.07 -1.36 -9.10
N ILE A 320 22.50 -2.50 -8.69
CA ILE A 320 21.18 -2.57 -8.03
C ILE A 320 21.32 -2.31 -6.53
N GLN A 321 20.43 -1.49 -5.97
CA GLN A 321 20.36 -1.20 -4.54
C GLN A 321 19.40 -2.16 -3.84
N PHE A 322 18.15 -2.25 -4.27
CA PHE A 322 17.14 -3.17 -3.71
C PHE A 322 16.00 -3.41 -4.72
N PRO A 323 15.31 -4.56 -4.65
CA PRO A 323 14.08 -4.79 -5.42
C PRO A 323 12.91 -3.93 -4.89
N LEU A 324 11.81 -3.86 -5.64
CA LEU A 324 10.55 -3.28 -5.16
C LEU A 324 9.40 -4.27 -5.24
N GLY A 325 9.48 -5.23 -6.16
CA GLY A 325 8.46 -6.25 -6.37
C GLY A 325 8.17 -6.47 -7.86
N PHE A 326 7.37 -7.50 -8.13
CA PHE A 326 6.92 -7.85 -9.46
C PHE A 326 5.72 -7.01 -9.87
N THR A 327 5.70 -6.59 -11.14
CA THR A 327 4.53 -6.00 -11.78
C THR A 327 3.54 -7.09 -12.19
N MET A 328 2.35 -6.67 -12.65
CA MET A 328 1.37 -7.60 -13.24
C MET A 328 1.85 -8.26 -14.55
N ASN A 329 2.92 -7.75 -15.15
CA ASN A 329 3.52 -8.31 -16.36
C ASN A 329 4.74 -9.20 -16.05
N ASP A 330 4.88 -9.65 -14.81
CA ASP A 330 6.00 -10.48 -14.31
C ASP A 330 7.40 -9.83 -14.45
N GLU A 331 7.44 -8.50 -14.61
CA GLU A 331 8.69 -7.74 -14.59
C GLU A 331 9.05 -7.37 -13.15
N LEU A 332 10.33 -7.52 -12.80
CA LEU A 332 10.82 -7.13 -11.48
C LEU A 332 11.21 -5.65 -11.51
N LEU A 333 10.53 -4.82 -10.72
CA LEU A 333 10.95 -3.45 -10.46
C LEU A 333 12.05 -3.44 -9.39
N MET A 334 13.07 -2.61 -9.60
CA MET A 334 14.19 -2.44 -8.68
C MET A 334 14.64 -0.98 -8.67
N VAL A 335 15.32 -0.59 -7.61
CA VAL A 335 16.00 0.71 -7.49
C VAL A 335 17.49 0.49 -7.68
N ALA A 336 18.09 1.21 -8.63
CA ALA A 336 19.53 1.26 -8.85
C ALA A 336 20.23 2.14 -7.79
N ARG A 337 21.54 1.98 -7.62
CA ARG A 337 22.35 2.71 -6.60
C ARG A 337 22.35 4.24 -6.77
N ASP A 338 22.01 4.73 -7.95
CA ASP A 338 21.85 6.16 -8.24
C ASP A 338 20.42 6.69 -7.97
N GLY A 339 19.55 5.81 -7.47
CA GLY A 339 18.14 6.06 -7.14
C GLY A 339 17.17 5.89 -8.32
N GLN A 340 17.66 5.54 -9.52
CA GLN A 340 16.81 5.33 -10.69
C GLN A 340 15.99 4.05 -10.56
N LEU A 341 14.73 4.12 -10.98
CA LEU A 341 13.86 2.97 -11.13
C LEU A 341 14.27 2.22 -12.40
N VAL A 342 14.42 0.91 -12.28
CA VAL A 342 14.70 0.00 -13.38
C VAL A 342 13.70 -1.14 -13.38
N SER A 343 13.37 -1.65 -14.56
CA SER A 343 12.62 -2.89 -14.74
C SER A 343 13.54 -3.97 -15.27
N TYR A 344 13.34 -5.20 -14.78
CA TYR A 344 13.99 -6.38 -15.30
C TYR A 344 12.96 -7.33 -15.89
N ASN A 345 13.13 -7.64 -17.16
CA ASN A 345 12.31 -8.61 -17.86
C ASN A 345 13.01 -9.97 -17.85
N SER A 346 12.44 -10.94 -17.14
CA SER A 346 13.04 -12.29 -16.99
C SER A 346 13.13 -13.07 -18.30
N ASN A 347 12.22 -12.82 -19.25
CA ASN A 347 12.20 -13.51 -20.54
C ASN A 347 13.30 -12.98 -21.48
N ALA A 348 13.46 -11.66 -21.52
CA ALA A 348 14.52 -11.01 -22.31
C ALA A 348 15.89 -11.05 -21.62
N GLN A 349 15.92 -11.24 -20.30
CA GLN A 349 17.10 -11.06 -19.44
C GLN A 349 17.73 -9.66 -19.57
N GLU A 350 16.89 -8.65 -19.80
CA GLU A 350 17.31 -7.27 -20.01
C GLU A 350 16.87 -6.39 -18.83
N ILE A 351 17.77 -5.48 -18.44
CA ILE A 351 17.44 -4.36 -17.56
C ILE A 351 17.14 -3.15 -18.41
N LYS A 352 16.04 -2.48 -18.10
CA LYS A 352 15.65 -1.22 -18.70
C LYS A 352 15.57 -0.13 -17.64
N SER A 353 16.22 1.00 -17.89
CA SER A 353 16.06 2.20 -17.07
C SER A 353 14.76 2.92 -17.41
N LEU A 354 14.00 3.27 -16.39
CA LEU A 354 12.70 3.94 -16.51
C LEU A 354 12.81 5.47 -16.37
N GLN A 355 14.04 6.02 -16.31
CA GLN A 355 14.35 7.45 -16.26
C GLN A 355 13.63 8.24 -15.16
N VAL A 356 13.13 7.56 -14.13
CA VAL A 356 12.45 8.13 -12.98
C VAL A 356 13.10 7.64 -11.71
N ARG A 357 13.32 8.53 -10.74
CA ARG A 357 13.79 8.13 -9.41
C ARG A 357 12.61 7.68 -8.56
N ALA A 358 12.82 6.65 -7.74
CA ALA A 358 11.79 6.11 -6.87
C ALA A 358 12.38 5.61 -5.55
N THR A 359 11.62 5.76 -4.47
CA THR A 359 11.84 5.08 -3.19
C THR A 359 10.77 4.01 -2.94
N GLN A 360 9.59 4.17 -3.52
CA GLN A 360 8.54 3.15 -3.60
C GLN A 360 7.81 3.27 -4.95
N ALA A 361 7.31 2.15 -5.44
CA ALA A 361 6.43 2.09 -6.60
C ALA A 361 5.34 1.06 -6.35
N ILE A 362 4.07 1.44 -6.53
CA ILE A 362 2.93 0.53 -6.38
C ILE A 362 2.06 0.55 -7.63
N VAL A 363 1.34 -0.54 -7.86
CA VAL A 363 0.35 -0.63 -8.95
C VAL A 363 -0.91 0.13 -8.56
N TYR A 364 -1.35 1.06 -9.40
CA TYR A 364 -2.58 1.82 -9.20
C TYR A 364 -3.61 1.48 -10.28
N LYS A 365 -4.76 0.98 -9.83
CA LYS A 365 -5.95 0.85 -10.66
C LYS A 365 -6.93 1.95 -10.33
N GLU A 366 -7.30 2.72 -11.34
CA GLU A 366 -8.22 3.84 -11.20
C GLU A 366 -9.62 3.36 -10.78
N SER A 367 -10.29 4.12 -9.91
CA SER A 367 -11.63 3.79 -9.45
C SER A 367 -12.40 5.02 -9.00
N LEU A 368 -13.73 4.92 -9.02
CA LEU A 368 -14.65 5.94 -8.53
C LEU A 368 -15.11 5.72 -7.08
N VAL A 369 -14.53 4.74 -6.37
CA VAL A 369 -14.87 4.47 -4.97
C VAL A 369 -14.55 5.68 -4.09
N SER A 370 -15.55 6.13 -3.32
CA SER A 370 -15.37 7.19 -2.34
C SER A 370 -14.67 6.69 -1.08
N VAL A 371 -13.75 7.49 -0.56
CA VAL A 371 -13.11 7.25 0.74
C VAL A 371 -13.92 7.81 1.90
N MET A 372 -15.08 8.43 1.67
CA MET A 372 -15.91 9.04 2.73
C MET A 372 -16.90 8.07 3.38
N GLY A 373 -16.96 6.82 2.90
CA GLY A 373 -17.96 5.83 3.30
C GLY A 373 -19.29 5.98 2.53
N GLY A 374 -20.08 4.91 2.47
CA GLY A 374 -21.44 4.92 1.90
C GLY A 374 -21.65 4.18 0.57
N ASN A 375 -20.60 3.66 -0.08
CA ASN A 375 -20.75 2.84 -1.28
C ASN A 375 -20.73 1.35 -0.90
N VAL A 376 -21.86 0.67 -1.03
CA VAL A 376 -21.96 -0.79 -0.87
C VAL A 376 -21.46 -1.43 -2.16
N ILE A 377 -20.22 -1.94 -2.19
CA ILE A 377 -19.61 -2.48 -3.42
C ILE A 377 -19.77 -4.01 -3.51
N GLU A 378 -21.01 -4.48 -3.59
CA GLU A 378 -21.28 -5.93 -3.78
C GLU A 378 -20.87 -6.44 -5.18
N GLU A 379 -20.73 -5.56 -6.18
CA GLU A 379 -20.65 -5.94 -7.60
C GLU A 379 -19.26 -5.90 -8.25
N LEU A 380 -18.18 -5.52 -7.53
CA LEU A 380 -16.83 -5.60 -8.11
C LEU A 380 -16.38 -7.06 -8.38
N ILE A 381 -17.00 -8.03 -7.70
CA ILE A 381 -16.60 -9.44 -7.75
C ILE A 381 -17.15 -10.16 -8.99
N SER A 382 -18.34 -9.79 -9.48
CA SER A 382 -18.98 -10.51 -10.59
C SER A 382 -18.21 -10.38 -11.90
N TYR A 383 -17.51 -9.26 -12.11
CA TYR A 383 -16.77 -8.99 -13.36
C TYR A 383 -15.30 -9.42 -13.34
N VAL A 384 -14.67 -9.54 -12.17
CA VAL A 384 -13.25 -9.96 -12.06
C VAL A 384 -13.09 -11.48 -12.17
N TYR A 385 -14.10 -12.26 -11.75
CA TYR A 385 -14.05 -13.72 -11.78
C TYR A 385 -14.84 -14.37 -12.93
N SER A 386 -15.66 -13.62 -13.68
CA SER A 386 -16.37 -14.15 -14.86
C SER A 386 -15.54 -14.17 -16.14
N GLY A 387 -14.28 -13.75 -16.10
CA GLY A 387 -13.34 -13.75 -17.22
C GLY A 387 -12.20 -14.75 -17.07
N SER A 388 -12.46 -15.90 -16.42
CA SER A 388 -11.53 -17.04 -16.37
C SER A 388 -11.79 -18.04 -17.48
#